data_AF-A4EG19-F1
#
_entry.id   AF-A4EG19-F1
#
_cell.length_a   1.000
_cell.length_b   1.000
_cell.length_c   1.000
_cell.angle_alpha   90.00
_cell.angle_beta   90.00
_cell.angle_gamma   90.00
#
_symmetry.space_group_name_H-M   'P 1'
#
loop_
_entity.id
_entity.type
_entity.pdbx_description
1 polymer ?
#
loop_
_entity_poly.entity_id
_entity_poly.type
_entity_poly.pdbx_seq_one_letter_code
_entity_poly.pdbx_strand_id
1 'polypeptide(L)'
;MSKTQHLQQITQLRLQADRANLAVVLSKENDLRQTLQDLAHQRKQRLDTPQDGGDAASVAIADLNWQLWIDQRRTIINAELARVLAEKEELTAKLRRSFGKDQAAQRLYQTSQATARIAVARKALYES
;
A
#
# COMPACT_ATOMS: atom_id res chain seq x y z
N MET A 1 -20.37 8.74 26.78
CA MET A 1 -19.29 9.12 25.84
C MET A 1 -19.58 10.50 25.26
N SER A 2 -18.59 11.40 25.20
CA SER A 2 -18.79 12.75 24.64
C SER A 2 -18.82 12.72 23.10
N LYS A 3 -19.41 13.74 22.46
CA LYS A 3 -19.40 13.88 20.99
C LYS A 3 -17.97 13.91 20.42
N THR A 4 -17.04 14.55 21.13
CA THR A 4 -15.61 14.62 20.74
C THR A 4 -14.91 13.28 20.82
N GLN A 5 -15.28 12.43 21.79
CA GLN A 5 -14.76 11.06 21.91
C GLN A 5 -15.23 10.17 20.75
N HIS A 6 -16.51 10.23 20.36
CA HIS A 6 -17.01 9.48 19.20
C HIS A 6 -16.34 9.92 17.89
N LEU A 7 -16.15 11.24 17.71
CA LEU A 7 -15.47 11.77 16.53
C LEU A 7 -14.05 11.22 16.42
N GLN A 8 -13.29 11.23 17.53
CA GLN A 8 -11.94 10.65 17.59
C GLN A 8 -11.93 9.16 17.24
N GLN A 9 -12.87 8.37 17.79
CA GLN A 9 -12.95 6.94 17.50
C GLN A 9 -13.24 6.67 16.02
N ILE A 10 -14.19 7.40 15.43
CA ILE A 10 -14.55 7.22 14.01
C ILE A 10 -13.39 7.62 13.09
N THR A 11 -12.69 8.72 13.37
CA THR A 11 -11.53 9.13 12.56
C THR A 11 -10.36 8.16 12.69
N GLN A 12 -10.15 7.59 13.89
CA GLN A 12 -9.13 6.59 14.13
C GLN A 12 -9.43 5.30 13.35
N LEU A 13 -10.67 4.82 13.39
CA LEU A 13 -11.11 3.66 12.61
C LEU A 13 -10.96 3.91 11.11
N ARG A 14 -11.30 5.11 10.64
CA ARG A 14 -11.12 5.48 9.23
C ARG A 14 -9.65 5.46 8.82
N LEU A 15 -8.77 6.04 9.65
CA LEU A 15 -7.33 6.04 9.43
C LEU A 15 -6.77 4.60 9.37
N GLN A 16 -7.23 3.73 10.26
CA GLN A 16 -6.83 2.32 10.25
C GLN A 16 -7.28 1.59 8.97
N ALA A 17 -8.52 1.81 8.53
CA ALA A 17 -9.03 1.23 7.30
C ALA A 17 -8.23 1.72 6.06
N ASP A 18 -7.96 3.02 5.97
CA ASP A 18 -7.19 3.58 4.87
C ASP A 18 -5.73 3.07 4.87
N ARG A 19 -5.13 2.81 6.05
CA ARG A 19 -3.81 2.14 6.16
C ARG A 19 -3.84 0.70 5.68
N ALA A 20 -4.86 -0.06 6.07
CA ALA A 20 -5.00 -1.46 5.66
C ALA A 20 -5.14 -1.57 4.13
N ASN A 21 -5.94 -0.70 3.52
CA ASN A 21 -6.08 -0.64 2.06
C ASN A 21 -4.75 -0.35 1.35
N LEU A 22 -3.98 0.62 1.85
CA LEU A 22 -2.66 0.91 1.29
C LEU A 22 -1.70 -0.27 1.43
N ALA A 23 -1.74 -0.99 2.56
CA ALA A 23 -0.89 -2.16 2.79
C ALA A 23 -1.15 -3.28 1.76
N VAL A 24 -2.41 -3.52 1.39
CA VAL A 24 -2.77 -4.49 0.34
C VAL A 24 -2.14 -4.12 -1.00
N VAL A 25 -2.22 -2.84 -1.38
CA VAL A 25 -1.64 -2.35 -2.65
C VAL A 25 -0.12 -2.41 -2.63
N LEU A 26 0.53 -2.13 -1.49
CA LEU A 26 1.98 -2.28 -1.35
C LEU A 26 2.43 -3.75 -1.46
N SER A 27 1.68 -4.69 -0.90
CA SER A 27 1.96 -6.12 -1.07
C SER A 27 1.91 -6.50 -2.55
N LYS A 28 0.84 -6.09 -3.25
CA LYS A 28 0.69 -6.36 -4.68
C LYS A 28 1.80 -5.74 -5.53
N GLU A 29 2.22 -4.51 -5.21
CA GLU A 29 3.37 -3.86 -5.86
C GLU A 29 4.64 -4.70 -5.70
N ASN A 30 4.89 -5.21 -4.48
CA ASN A 30 6.05 -6.03 -4.19
C ASN A 30 6.03 -7.35 -4.97
N ASP A 31 4.88 -8.03 -4.99
CA ASP A 31 4.73 -9.31 -5.69
C ASP A 31 4.96 -9.18 -7.21
N LEU A 32 4.44 -8.11 -7.82
CA LEU A 32 4.66 -7.82 -9.24
C LEU A 32 6.14 -7.53 -9.54
N ARG A 33 6.81 -6.77 -8.66
CA ARG A 33 8.25 -6.49 -8.81
C ARG A 33 9.10 -7.75 -8.66
N GLN A 34 8.78 -8.60 -7.69
CA GLN A 34 9.46 -9.88 -7.51
C GLN A 34 9.29 -10.75 -8.76
N THR A 35 8.06 -10.83 -9.29
CA THR A 35 7.79 -11.60 -10.51
C THR A 35 8.62 -11.09 -11.70
N LEU A 36 8.79 -9.77 -11.86
CA LEU A 36 9.66 -9.20 -12.91
C LEU A 36 11.13 -9.57 -12.70
N GLN A 37 11.61 -9.56 -11.46
CA GLN A 37 12.98 -9.95 -11.14
C GLN A 37 13.22 -11.44 -11.43
N ASP A 38 12.27 -12.30 -11.07
CA ASP A 38 12.34 -13.74 -11.34
C ASP A 38 12.38 -14.02 -12.85
N LEU A 39 11.54 -13.33 -13.64
CA LEU A 39 11.58 -13.43 -15.10
C LEU A 39 12.92 -12.95 -15.69
N ALA A 40 13.50 -11.88 -15.14
CA ALA A 40 14.81 -11.40 -15.56
C ALA A 40 15.93 -12.40 -15.21
N HIS A 41 15.85 -13.05 -14.05
CA HIS A 41 16.78 -14.12 -13.66
C HIS A 41 16.66 -15.35 -14.55
N GLN A 42 15.44 -15.81 -14.84
CA GLN A 42 15.21 -16.92 -15.77
C GLN A 42 15.76 -16.61 -17.16
N ARG A 43 15.58 -15.37 -17.65
CA ARG A 43 16.17 -14.89 -18.91
C ARG A 43 17.69 -15.04 -18.91
N LYS A 44 18.34 -14.57 -17.85
CA LYS A 44 19.81 -14.63 -17.72
C LYS A 44 20.32 -16.07 -17.63
N GLN A 45 19.71 -16.90 -16.79
CA GLN A 45 20.11 -18.30 -16.60
C GLN A 45 20.07 -19.09 -17.91
N ARG A 46 19.05 -18.87 -18.74
CA ARG A 46 18.92 -19.57 -20.02
C ARG A 46 19.97 -19.13 -21.05
N LEU A 47 20.34 -17.85 -21.05
CA LEU A 47 21.43 -17.33 -21.90
C LEU A 47 22.80 -17.88 -21.48
N ASP A 48 23.00 -18.07 -20.18
CA ASP A 48 24.27 -18.55 -19.61
C ASP A 48 24.43 -20.09 -19.68
N THR A 49 23.37 -20.84 -20.02
CA THR A 49 23.39 -22.30 -20.08
C THR A 49 23.70 -22.79 -21.50
N PRO A 50 24.80 -23.52 -21.74
CA PRO A 50 25.07 -24.15 -23.03
C PRO A 50 23.97 -25.17 -23.39
N GLN A 51 23.41 -25.07 -24.60
CA GLN A 51 22.44 -26.05 -25.08
C GLN A 51 23.14 -27.24 -25.72
N ASP A 52 23.31 -28.31 -24.95
CA ASP A 52 23.87 -29.58 -25.43
C ASP A 52 22.78 -30.44 -26.12
N GLY A 53 23.06 -30.88 -27.36
CA GLY A 53 22.55 -32.16 -27.89
C GLY A 53 21.23 -32.18 -28.68
N GLY A 54 20.71 -31.04 -29.16
CA GLY A 54 19.51 -30.99 -30.01
C GLY A 54 19.75 -30.48 -31.43
N ASP A 55 18.83 -30.77 -32.36
CA ASP A 55 18.80 -30.12 -33.68
C ASP A 55 18.74 -28.59 -33.51
N ALA A 56 19.77 -27.90 -34.00
CA ALA A 56 19.97 -26.47 -33.79
C ALA A 56 18.79 -25.62 -34.27
N ALA A 57 18.09 -26.04 -35.33
CA ALA A 57 16.91 -25.34 -35.84
C ALA A 57 15.72 -25.44 -34.86
N SER A 58 15.45 -26.64 -34.35
CA SER A 58 14.39 -26.88 -33.36
C SER A 58 14.65 -26.13 -32.05
N VAL A 59 15.92 -26.09 -31.63
CA VAL A 59 16.37 -25.38 -30.43
C VAL A 59 16.20 -23.86 -30.56
N ALA A 60 16.56 -23.28 -31.72
CA ALA A 60 16.42 -21.85 -31.98
C ALA A 60 14.95 -21.39 -31.99
N ILE A 61 14.05 -22.18 -32.58
CA ILE A 61 12.60 -21.89 -32.60
C ILE A 61 12.01 -21.92 -31.18
N ALA A 62 12.41 -22.91 -30.37
CA ALA A 62 11.97 -23.02 -28.98
C ALA A 62 12.46 -21.83 -28.12
N ASP A 63 13.64 -21.29 -28.41
CA ASP A 63 14.13 -20.11 -27.71
C ASP A 63 13.36 -18.85 -28.11
N LEU A 64 13.11 -18.63 -29.39
CA LEU A 64 12.32 -17.50 -29.88
C LEU A 64 10.91 -17.46 -29.27
N ASN A 65 10.22 -18.61 -29.23
CA ASN A 65 8.87 -18.69 -28.65
C ASN A 65 8.86 -18.36 -27.15
N TRP A 66 9.88 -18.81 -26.43
CA TRP A 66 10.02 -18.50 -25.01
C TRP A 66 10.37 -17.03 -24.76
N GLN A 67 11.24 -16.43 -25.58
CA GLN A 67 11.54 -15.01 -25.51
C GLN A 67 10.30 -14.16 -25.75
N LEU A 68 9.51 -14.50 -26.78
CA LEU A 68 8.24 -13.84 -27.07
C LEU A 68 7.26 -13.95 -25.89
N TRP A 69 7.16 -15.13 -25.28
CA TRP A 69 6.33 -15.34 -24.09
C TRP A 69 6.80 -14.48 -22.90
N ILE A 70 8.10 -14.38 -22.64
CA ILE A 70 8.65 -13.51 -21.59
C ILE A 70 8.30 -12.05 -21.85
N ASP A 71 8.48 -11.56 -23.07
CA ASP A 71 8.24 -10.15 -23.39
C ASP A 71 6.74 -9.80 -23.32
N GLN A 72 5.85 -10.70 -23.74
CA GLN A 72 4.41 -10.57 -23.53
C GLN A 72 4.07 -10.54 -22.03
N ARG A 73 4.64 -11.45 -21.25
CA ARG A 73 4.38 -11.54 -19.80
C ARG A 73 4.86 -10.28 -19.07
N ARG A 74 6.04 -9.76 -19.41
CA ARG A 74 6.59 -8.51 -18.87
C ARG A 74 5.70 -7.31 -19.21
N THR A 75 5.20 -7.23 -20.43
CA THR A 75 4.26 -6.18 -20.85
C THR A 75 3.01 -6.16 -19.98
N ILE A 76 2.41 -7.33 -19.73
CA ILE A 76 1.23 -7.48 -18.87
C ILE A 76 1.54 -7.04 -17.44
N ILE A 77 2.63 -7.54 -16.85
CA ILE A 77 3.00 -7.21 -15.46
C ILE A 77 3.31 -5.72 -15.31
N ASN A 78 3.96 -5.09 -16.29
CA ASN A 78 4.24 -3.66 -16.26
C ASN A 78 2.96 -2.82 -16.35
N ALA A 79 1.97 -3.24 -17.15
CA ALA A 79 0.68 -2.57 -17.21
C ALA A 79 -0.08 -2.68 -15.87
N GLU A 80 -0.05 -3.87 -15.25
CA GLU A 80 -0.61 -4.07 -13.90
C GLU A 80 0.12 -3.24 -12.85
N LEU A 81 1.45 -3.17 -12.90
CA LEU A 81 2.26 -2.37 -12.00
C LEU A 81 1.92 -0.88 -12.13
N ALA A 82 1.77 -0.37 -13.36
CA ALA A 82 1.36 1.01 -13.59
C ALA A 82 -0.01 1.31 -12.96
N ARG A 83 -0.97 0.39 -13.07
CA ARG A 83 -2.28 0.51 -12.43
C ARG A 83 -2.18 0.52 -10.89
N VAL A 84 -1.39 -0.38 -10.33
CA VAL A 84 -1.15 -0.47 -8.87
C VAL A 84 -0.49 0.81 -8.35
N LEU A 85 0.46 1.39 -9.09
CA LEU A 85 1.11 2.64 -8.72
C LEU A 85 0.11 3.82 -8.75
N ALA A 86 -0.78 3.88 -9.74
CA ALA A 86 -1.83 4.90 -9.77
C ALA A 86 -2.79 4.75 -8.57
N GLU A 87 -3.20 3.53 -8.24
CA GLU A 87 -4.05 3.24 -7.09
C GLU A 87 -3.36 3.60 -5.76
N LYS A 88 -2.06 3.31 -5.63
CA LYS A 88 -1.23 3.67 -4.48
C LYS A 88 -1.21 5.18 -4.24
N GLU A 89 -1.07 5.97 -5.29
CA GLU A 89 -1.09 7.44 -5.17
C GLU A 89 -2.44 7.94 -4.66
N GLU A 90 -3.54 7.40 -5.18
CA GLU A 90 -4.89 7.74 -4.72
C GLU A 90 -5.11 7.38 -3.25
N LEU A 91 -4.70 6.17 -2.85
CA LEU A 91 -4.79 5.71 -1.46
C LEU A 91 -3.89 6.52 -0.53
N THR A 92 -2.70 6.90 -0.98
CA THR A 92 -1.79 7.76 -0.21
C THR A 92 -2.42 9.13 0.04
N ALA A 93 -3.07 9.73 -0.96
CA ALA A 93 -3.81 10.97 -0.79
C ALA A 93 -4.99 10.82 0.19
N LYS A 94 -5.76 9.73 0.12
CA LYS A 94 -6.83 9.42 1.08
C LYS A 94 -6.29 9.25 2.50
N LEU A 95 -5.20 8.52 2.66
CA LEU A 95 -4.54 8.28 3.94
C LEU A 95 -4.10 9.60 4.57
N ARG A 96 -3.45 10.50 3.81
CA ARG A 96 -3.06 11.84 4.29
C ARG A 96 -4.25 12.64 4.83
N ARG A 97 -5.38 12.60 4.13
CA ARG A 97 -6.62 13.29 4.57
C ARG A 97 -7.19 12.67 5.84
N SER A 98 -7.28 11.34 5.91
CA SER A 98 -7.77 10.64 7.10
C SER A 98 -6.90 10.90 8.33
N PHE A 99 -5.58 10.93 8.14
CA PHE A 99 -4.61 11.27 9.19
C PHE A 99 -4.82 12.71 9.70
N GLY A 100 -4.95 13.68 8.80
CA GLY A 100 -5.23 15.06 9.21
C GLY A 100 -6.53 15.21 10.02
N LYS A 101 -7.59 14.50 9.61
CA LYS A 101 -8.87 14.47 10.34
C LYS A 101 -8.74 13.82 11.71
N ASP A 102 -8.01 12.71 11.81
CA ASP A 102 -7.75 12.03 13.06
C ASP A 102 -6.97 12.90 14.05
N GLN A 103 -5.91 13.57 13.58
CA GLN A 103 -5.14 14.52 14.38
C GLN A 103 -6.00 15.68 14.88
N ALA A 104 -6.88 16.22 14.03
CA ALA A 104 -7.81 17.28 14.44
C ALA A 104 -8.80 16.80 15.50
N ALA A 105 -9.40 15.62 15.32
CA ALA A 105 -10.35 15.03 16.27
C ALA A 105 -9.68 14.73 17.63
N GLN A 106 -8.44 14.22 17.61
CA GLN A 106 -7.66 13.98 18.82
C GLN A 106 -7.41 15.28 19.60
N ARG A 107 -7.04 16.38 18.92
CA ARG A 107 -6.86 17.69 19.55
C ARG A 107 -8.17 18.22 20.13
N LEU A 108 -9.27 18.16 19.39
CA LEU A 108 -10.59 18.59 19.88
C LEU A 108 -11.02 17.82 21.13
N TYR A 109 -10.79 16.50 21.14
CA TYR A 109 -11.06 15.68 22.32
C TYR A 109 -10.22 16.12 23.52
N GLN A 110 -8.90 16.31 23.35
CA GLN A 110 -8.01 16.78 24.41
C GLN A 110 -8.43 18.15 24.96
N THR A 111 -8.75 19.11 24.10
CA THR A 111 -9.23 20.44 24.51
C THR A 111 -10.57 20.35 25.26
N SER A 112 -11.51 19.51 24.80
CA SER A 112 -12.78 19.30 25.50
C SER A 112 -12.61 18.68 26.89
N GLN A 113 -11.64 17.78 27.05
CA GLN A 113 -11.33 17.18 28.34
C GLN A 113 -10.65 18.17 29.29
N ALA A 114 -9.73 19.00 28.78
CA ALA A 114 -9.08 20.04 29.57
C ALA A 114 -10.08 21.08 30.08
N THR A 115 -10.97 21.55 29.21
CA THR A 115 -12.02 22.52 29.59
C THR A 115 -13.01 21.95 30.60
N ALA A 116 -13.44 20.70 30.43
CA ALA A 116 -14.29 20.02 31.41
C ALA A 116 -13.61 19.89 32.78
N ARG A 117 -12.32 19.52 32.82
CA ARG A 117 -11.54 19.45 34.07
C ARG A 117 -11.43 20.80 34.78
N ILE A 118 -11.15 21.87 34.03
CA ILE A 118 -11.09 23.23 34.58
C ILE A 118 -12.45 23.64 35.16
N ALA A 119 -13.55 23.34 34.47
CA ALA A 119 -14.89 23.67 34.95
C ALA A 119 -15.23 22.94 36.27
N VAL A 120 -14.88 21.65 36.38
CA VAL A 120 -15.06 20.87 37.61
C VAL A 120 -14.20 21.44 38.75
N ALA A 121 -12.92 21.74 38.49
CA ALA A 121 -12.03 22.31 39.49
C ALA A 121 -12.51 23.68 40.00
N ARG A 122 -13.02 24.54 39.11
CA ARG A 122 -13.62 25.84 39.48
C ARG A 122 -14.85 25.65 40.37
N LYS A 123 -15.72 24.71 40.05
CA LYS A 123 -16.93 24.45 40.85
C LYS A 123 -16.58 24.02 42.29
N ALA A 124 -15.58 23.14 42.44
CA ALA A 124 -15.11 22.69 43.75
C ALA A 124 -14.53 23.82 44.62
N LEU A 125 -13.90 24.83 44.00
CA LEU A 125 -13.36 26.02 44.68
C LEU A 125 -14.42 26.98 45.22
N TYR A 126 -15.62 27.03 44.61
CA TYR A 126 -16.72 27.90 45.08
C TYR A 126 -17.63 27.23 46.11
N GLU A 127 -17.58 25.90 46.23
CA GLU A 127 -18.36 25.12 47.19
C GLU A 127 -17.59 24.84 48.50
N SER A 128 -16.35 25.33 48.63
CA SER A 128 -15.50 25.29 49.84
C SER A 128 -15.41 26.67 50.48
#